data_AF-A0A4Q6GS58-F1
#
_entry.id   AF-A0A4Q6GS58-F1
#
_cell.length_a   1.000
_cell.length_b   1.000
_cell.length_c   1.000
_cell.angle_alpha   90.00
_cell.angle_beta   90.00
_cell.angle_gamma   90.00
#
_symmetry.space_group_name_H-M   'P 1'
#
loop_
_entity.id
_entity.type
_entity.pdbx_description
1 polymer ?
#
loop_
_entity_poly.entity_id
_entity_poly.type
_entity_poly.pdbx_seq_one_letter_code
_entity_poly.pdbx_strand_id
1 'polypeptide(L)'
;VNITSMATQGTLSSAAAVAGPTTITAGTTWRITLNQTDPITDSKTQEIALAAGSYTNAQLAAMLRAAINGNTTFSGAGDTVETKVEDDGRLSISSGKYGEMSNITIAHVSGYDPAALFGGATPVKGKDVEGTIGGVAATGNGQTLSAAAGSAADGIQLSITGGLIGERGTVSFSKGFAFALTNLASSFVGKDSLLTSKTDGLNVTLKSVTSARDRFESRLETIEKRYRAQFTALDTALMSMQSTSNYLAQQLAALSANAG
;
A
#
# COMPACT_ATOMS: atom_id res chain seq x y z
N VAL A 1 -18.06 -10.99 19.34
CA VAL A 1 -17.06 -9.91 19.36
C VAL A 1 -16.60 -9.77 20.79
N ASN A 2 -15.30 -9.81 21.03
CA ASN A 2 -14.74 -9.70 22.38
C ASN A 2 -13.68 -8.60 22.39
N ILE A 3 -13.79 -7.63 23.31
CA ILE A 3 -12.85 -6.51 23.42
C ILE A 3 -11.90 -6.78 24.59
N THR A 4 -10.60 -6.77 24.34
CA THR A 4 -9.55 -7.00 25.35
C THR A 4 -8.96 -5.70 25.87
N SER A 5 -8.95 -4.64 25.05
CA SER A 5 -8.52 -3.29 25.46
C SER A 5 -9.38 -2.24 24.75
N MET A 6 -9.72 -1.17 25.46
CA MET A 6 -10.43 -0.03 24.89
C MET A 6 -9.43 0.96 24.27
N ALA A 7 -9.86 1.63 23.20
CA ALA A 7 -9.08 2.72 22.63
C ALA A 7 -8.98 3.88 23.62
N THR A 8 -7.78 4.47 23.74
CA THR A 8 -7.54 5.64 24.59
C THR A 8 -7.01 6.81 23.78
N GLN A 9 -7.17 8.02 24.33
CA GLN A 9 -6.57 9.23 23.79
C GLN A 9 -5.17 9.41 24.40
N GLY A 10 -4.28 10.05 23.64
CA GLY A 10 -3.01 10.54 24.14
C GLY A 10 -3.24 11.70 25.09
N THR A 11 -2.59 11.68 26.24
CA THR A 11 -2.82 12.64 27.33
C THR A 11 -1.51 13.16 27.91
N LEU A 12 -1.54 14.41 28.36
CA LEU A 12 -0.53 15.01 29.23
C LEU A 12 -1.27 15.62 30.42
N SER A 13 -1.06 15.08 31.61
CA SER A 13 -1.63 15.59 32.85
C SER A 13 -0.53 16.17 33.71
N SER A 14 -0.76 17.31 34.35
CA SER A 14 0.21 17.89 35.29
C SER A 14 0.55 16.90 36.41
N ALA A 15 1.80 16.91 36.87
CA ALA A 15 2.28 15.98 37.88
C ALA A 15 1.57 16.16 39.24
N ALA A 16 1.14 17.39 39.54
CA ALA A 16 0.38 17.76 40.72
C ALA A 16 -0.77 18.71 40.35
N ALA A 17 -1.67 18.95 41.31
CA ALA A 17 -2.73 19.95 41.17
C ALA A 17 -2.13 21.33 40.89
N VAL A 18 -2.73 22.07 39.96
CA VAL A 18 -2.24 23.41 39.61
C VAL A 18 -2.67 24.39 40.70
N ALA A 19 -1.69 25.03 41.36
CA ALA A 19 -1.94 25.91 42.49
C ALA A 19 -2.15 27.37 42.05
N GLY A 20 -3.30 27.94 42.43
CA GLY A 20 -3.59 29.37 42.27
C GLY A 20 -3.72 29.83 40.81
N PRO A 21 -3.85 31.15 40.58
CA PRO A 21 -3.83 31.70 39.23
C PRO A 21 -2.42 31.60 38.62
N THR A 22 -2.35 31.18 37.36
CA THR A 22 -1.09 31.09 36.60
C THR A 22 -0.92 32.35 35.76
N THR A 23 0.23 33.01 35.88
CA THR A 23 0.57 34.19 35.09
C THR A 23 1.45 33.80 33.90
N ILE A 24 0.88 33.86 32.70
CA ILE A 24 1.61 33.68 31.43
C ILE A 24 2.26 35.00 31.05
N THR A 25 3.59 34.97 30.86
CA THR A 25 4.38 36.16 30.51
C THR A 25 4.23 36.53 29.03
N ALA A 26 4.42 37.80 28.71
CA ALA A 26 4.43 38.26 27.31
C ALA A 26 5.52 37.56 26.49
N GLY A 27 5.21 37.23 25.24
CA GLY A 27 6.13 36.50 24.35
C GLY A 27 6.26 35.00 24.67
N THR A 28 5.31 34.43 25.42
CA THR A 28 5.29 32.98 25.65
C THR A 28 4.91 32.24 24.37
N THR A 29 5.81 31.34 23.94
CA THR A 29 5.61 30.46 22.80
C THR A 29 6.02 29.04 23.19
N TRP A 30 5.15 28.08 22.88
CA TRP A 30 5.43 26.65 23.08
C TRP A 30 5.41 25.91 21.76
N ARG A 31 6.26 24.91 21.63
CA ARG A 31 6.22 23.97 20.50
C ARG A 31 5.36 22.79 20.89
N ILE A 32 4.26 22.61 20.17
CA ILE A 32 3.31 21.53 20.38
C ILE A 32 3.51 20.53 19.25
N THR A 33 3.68 19.26 19.59
CA THR A 33 3.61 18.15 18.64
C THR A 33 2.33 17.37 18.94
N LEU A 34 1.48 17.19 17.94
CA LEU A 34 0.15 16.60 18.09
C LEU A 34 -0.10 15.55 17.01
N ASN A 35 -0.48 14.35 17.45
CA ASN A 35 -0.82 13.21 16.58
C ASN A 35 0.27 12.89 15.54
N GLN A 36 1.53 12.95 16.00
CA GLN A 36 2.72 12.66 15.22
C GLN A 36 2.70 11.20 14.73
N THR A 37 3.09 10.99 13.48
CA THR A 37 3.36 9.67 12.91
C THR A 37 4.86 9.36 12.96
N ASP A 38 5.21 8.10 12.77
CA ASP A 38 6.58 7.66 12.49
C ASP A 38 6.67 7.23 11.01
N PRO A 39 7.49 7.88 10.16
CA PRO A 39 8.41 8.98 10.47
C PRO A 39 7.71 10.32 10.77
N ILE A 40 8.47 11.20 11.44
CA ILE A 40 8.05 12.53 11.86
C ILE A 40 7.56 13.34 10.65
N THR A 41 6.34 13.89 10.77
CA THR A 41 5.77 14.86 9.83
C THR A 41 5.84 16.26 10.44
N ASP A 42 6.43 17.23 9.73
CA ASP A 42 6.61 18.60 10.24
C ASP A 42 5.29 19.33 10.51
N SER A 43 4.24 19.07 9.72
CA SER A 43 2.92 19.69 9.91
C SER A 43 2.25 19.32 11.24
N LYS A 44 2.73 18.27 11.90
CA LYS A 44 2.25 17.80 13.20
C LYS A 44 2.98 18.45 14.38
N THR A 45 3.96 19.32 14.11
CA THR A 45 4.68 20.12 15.12
C THR A 45 4.55 21.60 14.81
N GLN A 46 3.99 22.39 15.73
CA GLN A 46 3.72 23.81 15.52
C GLN A 46 4.17 24.63 16.74
N GLU A 47 4.66 25.84 16.49
CA GLU A 47 4.90 26.82 17.55
C GLU A 47 3.64 27.65 17.78
N ILE A 48 3.13 27.61 19.00
CA ILE A 48 1.87 28.23 19.43
C ILE A 48 2.20 29.35 20.41
N ALA A 49 1.84 30.58 20.03
CA ALA A 49 1.91 31.73 20.91
C ALA A 49 0.76 31.70 21.92
N LEU A 50 1.07 31.90 23.20
CA LEU A 50 0.10 31.96 24.28
C LEU A 50 -0.18 33.41 24.68
N ALA A 51 -1.45 33.72 24.93
CA ALA A 51 -1.86 35.06 25.35
C ALA A 51 -1.36 35.35 26.77
N ALA A 52 -0.63 36.45 26.94
CA ALA A 52 -0.17 36.90 28.24
C ALA A 52 -1.34 37.30 29.15
N GLY A 53 -1.23 37.02 30.44
CA GLY A 53 -2.29 37.32 31.40
C GLY A 53 -2.22 36.44 32.64
N SER A 54 -3.07 36.77 33.62
CA SER A 54 -3.28 35.93 34.80
C SER A 54 -4.56 35.13 34.63
N TYR A 55 -4.47 33.81 34.71
CA TYR A 55 -5.57 32.90 34.45
C TYR A 55 -5.85 32.04 35.68
N THR A 56 -7.12 31.91 36.05
CA THR A 56 -7.56 30.80 36.92
C THR A 56 -7.34 29.46 36.19
N ASN A 57 -7.30 28.34 36.90
CA ASN A 57 -7.09 27.02 36.28
C ASN A 57 -8.08 26.73 35.15
N ALA A 58 -9.36 27.09 35.32
CA ALA A 58 -10.39 26.91 34.29
C ALA A 58 -10.15 27.81 33.06
N GLN A 59 -9.75 29.07 33.28
CA GLN A 59 -9.42 29.98 32.19
C GLN A 59 -8.13 29.57 31.48
N LEU A 60 -7.15 29.03 32.21
CA LEU A 60 -5.90 28.52 31.65
C LEU A 60 -6.16 27.33 30.75
N ALA A 61 -6.98 26.37 31.19
CA ALA A 61 -7.43 25.26 30.37
C ALA A 61 -8.09 25.79 29.08
N ALA A 62 -9.11 26.65 29.21
CA ALA A 62 -9.80 27.22 28.06
C ALA A 62 -8.86 27.97 27.10
N MET A 63 -7.90 28.73 27.62
CA MET A 63 -6.89 29.45 26.83
C MET A 63 -5.99 28.49 26.07
N LEU A 64 -5.48 27.43 26.70
CA LEU A 64 -4.64 26.42 26.05
C LEU A 64 -5.41 25.67 24.95
N ARG A 65 -6.66 25.28 25.21
CA ARG A 65 -7.54 24.65 24.21
C ARG A 65 -7.74 25.56 23.01
N ALA A 66 -8.06 26.83 23.24
CA ALA A 66 -8.28 27.81 22.19
C ALA A 66 -7.01 28.09 21.38
N ALA A 67 -5.86 28.22 22.04
CA ALA A 67 -4.58 28.48 21.38
C ALA A 67 -4.14 27.32 20.49
N ILE A 68 -4.26 26.07 20.97
CA ILE A 68 -3.89 24.88 20.20
C ILE A 68 -4.89 24.63 19.06
N ASN A 69 -6.19 24.61 19.35
CA ASN A 69 -7.22 24.35 18.33
C ASN A 69 -7.39 25.50 17.33
N GLY A 70 -6.95 26.71 17.69
CA GLY A 70 -6.93 27.87 16.80
C GLY A 70 -5.82 27.83 15.76
N ASN A 71 -4.85 26.91 15.87
CA ASN A 71 -3.80 26.74 14.86
C ASN A 71 -4.40 26.17 13.56
N THR A 72 -4.15 26.84 12.43
CA THR A 72 -4.71 26.48 11.13
C THR A 72 -4.13 25.18 10.56
N THR A 73 -2.88 24.85 10.89
CA THR A 73 -2.25 23.58 10.48
C THR A 73 -2.90 22.40 11.20
N PHE A 74 -3.09 22.49 12.52
CA PHE A 74 -3.75 21.44 13.30
C PHE A 74 -5.23 21.30 12.92
N SER A 75 -5.98 22.40 12.90
CA SER A 75 -7.40 22.36 12.53
C SER A 75 -7.62 21.91 11.09
N GLY A 76 -6.76 22.31 10.14
CA GLY A 76 -6.79 21.83 8.76
C GLY A 76 -6.51 20.32 8.63
N ALA A 77 -5.74 19.74 9.55
CA ALA A 77 -5.47 18.31 9.63
C ALA A 77 -6.50 17.51 10.47
N GLY A 78 -7.52 18.20 11.02
CA GLY A 78 -8.50 17.62 11.93
C GLY A 78 -7.90 17.18 13.26
N ASP A 79 -6.74 17.73 13.64
CA ASP A 79 -6.14 17.51 14.95
C ASP A 79 -6.69 18.55 15.93
N THR A 80 -7.26 18.04 17.01
CA THR A 80 -7.81 18.87 18.09
C THR A 80 -7.30 18.37 19.43
N VAL A 81 -7.41 19.21 20.45
CA VAL A 81 -7.20 18.85 21.84
C VAL A 81 -8.38 19.28 22.68
N GLU A 82 -8.58 18.57 23.78
CA GLU A 82 -9.43 18.99 24.89
C GLU A 82 -8.54 19.22 26.11
N THR A 83 -8.75 20.33 26.82
CA THR A 83 -8.04 20.64 28.05
C THR A 83 -9.05 20.74 29.18
N LYS A 84 -8.71 20.18 30.33
CA LYS A 84 -9.63 20.14 31.47
C LYS A 84 -8.86 20.28 32.78
N VAL A 85 -9.51 20.90 33.76
CA VAL A 85 -9.09 20.76 35.16
C VAL A 85 -9.85 19.58 35.73
N GLU A 86 -9.13 18.51 36.07
CA GLU A 86 -9.71 17.30 36.64
C GLU A 86 -10.19 17.53 38.07
N ASP A 87 -10.98 16.59 38.60
CA ASP A 87 -11.58 16.70 39.93
C ASP A 87 -10.53 16.77 41.06
N ASP A 88 -9.32 16.26 40.80
CA ASP A 88 -8.16 16.35 41.69
C ASP A 88 -7.34 17.64 41.53
N GLY A 89 -7.79 18.57 40.70
CA GLY A 89 -7.16 19.85 40.44
C GLY A 89 -5.99 19.81 39.45
N ARG A 90 -5.67 18.65 38.85
CA ARG A 90 -4.67 18.54 37.79
C ARG A 90 -5.18 19.14 36.49
N LEU A 91 -4.29 19.74 35.72
CA LEU A 91 -4.59 20.17 34.36
C LEU A 91 -4.24 19.05 33.41
N SER A 92 -5.22 18.56 32.67
CA SER A 92 -5.06 17.56 31.62
C SER A 92 -5.21 18.20 30.24
N ILE A 93 -4.43 17.71 29.29
CA ILE A 93 -4.61 17.93 27.86
C ILE A 93 -4.71 16.56 27.21
N SER A 94 -5.77 16.34 26.44
CA SER A 94 -6.02 15.12 25.69
C SER A 94 -6.13 15.44 24.21
N SER A 95 -5.59 14.60 23.34
CA SER A 95 -5.85 14.70 21.90
C SER A 95 -7.28 14.24 21.59
N GLY A 96 -7.95 14.92 20.66
CA GLY A 96 -9.27 14.52 20.18
C GLY A 96 -9.27 13.20 19.42
N LYS A 97 -8.10 12.71 18.99
CA LYS A 97 -7.97 11.40 18.33
C LYS A 97 -7.83 10.28 19.36
N TYR A 98 -8.24 9.09 18.96
CA TYR A 98 -8.05 7.86 19.72
C TYR A 98 -7.00 6.99 19.05
N GLY A 99 -6.38 6.12 19.84
CA GLY A 99 -5.47 5.12 19.30
C GLY A 99 -4.01 5.45 19.45
N GLU A 100 -3.17 4.62 18.85
CA GLU A 100 -1.72 4.85 18.83
C GLU A 100 -1.34 6.12 18.07
N MET A 101 -2.14 6.57 17.09
CA MET A 101 -1.88 7.87 16.46
C MET A 101 -2.06 9.04 17.44
N SER A 102 -2.80 8.84 18.52
CA SER A 102 -3.07 9.88 19.50
C SER A 102 -1.87 10.10 20.42
N ASN A 103 -1.15 11.20 20.21
CA ASN A 103 -0.04 11.62 21.05
C ASN A 103 0.01 13.14 21.14
N ILE A 104 0.59 13.63 22.24
CA ILE A 104 0.82 15.05 22.46
C ILE A 104 2.18 15.23 23.12
N THR A 105 2.98 16.19 22.68
CA THR A 105 4.16 16.65 23.41
C THR A 105 4.23 18.17 23.39
N ILE A 106 4.79 18.74 24.44
CA ILE A 106 4.94 20.18 24.61
C ILE A 106 6.39 20.46 24.96
N ALA A 107 7.01 21.37 24.22
CA ALA A 107 8.37 21.83 24.46
C ALA A 107 8.41 23.36 24.60
N HIS A 108 9.31 23.84 25.45
CA HIS A 108 9.55 25.25 25.63
C HIS A 108 10.22 25.88 24.39
N VAL A 109 9.77 27.06 23.99
CA VAL A 109 10.46 27.92 23.02
C VAL A 109 10.86 29.24 23.68
N SER A 110 9.90 29.96 24.26
CA SER A 110 10.15 31.22 24.97
C SER A 110 9.08 31.53 26.02
N GLY A 111 9.42 32.42 26.96
CA GLY A 111 8.49 32.97 27.96
C GLY A 111 8.24 32.03 29.13
N TYR A 112 6.98 31.75 29.44
CA TYR A 112 6.59 30.87 30.55
C TYR A 112 6.89 29.41 30.21
N ASP A 113 7.56 28.68 31.11
CA ASP A 113 7.99 27.30 30.88
C ASP A 113 6.82 26.29 31.09
N PRO A 114 6.48 25.43 30.11
CA PRO A 114 5.48 24.38 30.30
C PRO A 114 5.83 23.41 31.43
N ALA A 115 7.12 23.20 31.75
CA ALA A 115 7.54 22.35 32.87
C ALA A 115 7.11 22.94 34.22
N ALA A 116 6.98 24.27 34.34
CA ALA A 116 6.45 24.90 35.55
C ALA A 116 4.95 24.61 35.76
N LEU A 117 4.21 24.36 34.68
CA LEU A 117 2.79 24.01 34.74
C LEU A 117 2.56 22.49 34.87
N PHE A 118 3.31 21.68 34.13
CA PHE A 118 3.13 20.23 34.10
C PHE A 118 4.00 19.47 35.10
N GLY A 119 4.96 20.12 35.76
CA GLY A 119 5.80 19.52 36.80
C GLY A 119 6.67 18.36 36.30
N GLY A 120 7.09 18.39 35.04
CA GLY A 120 7.85 17.31 34.41
C GLY A 120 7.05 16.05 34.08
N ALA A 121 5.72 16.12 34.12
CA ALA A 121 4.89 15.01 33.68
C ALA A 121 5.20 14.60 32.24
N THR A 122 5.25 13.29 32.01
CA THR A 122 5.49 12.73 30.69
C THR A 122 4.16 12.47 29.98
N PRO A 123 4.06 12.82 28.68
CA PRO A 123 2.87 12.48 27.91
C PRO A 123 2.71 10.97 27.77
N VAL A 124 1.47 10.51 27.85
CA VAL A 124 1.07 9.11 27.63
C VAL A 124 0.43 9.01 26.26
N LYS A 125 0.96 8.14 25.40
CA LYS A 125 0.40 7.84 24.08
C LYS A 125 -0.94 7.08 24.22
N GLY A 126 -1.88 7.36 23.33
CA GLY A 126 -3.10 6.59 23.21
C GLY A 126 -2.82 5.15 22.77
N LYS A 127 -3.77 4.27 23.02
CA LYS A 127 -3.75 2.86 22.59
C LYS A 127 -4.94 2.58 21.71
N ASP A 128 -4.77 1.74 20.71
CA ASP A 128 -5.87 1.29 19.86
C ASP A 128 -6.80 0.34 20.62
N VAL A 129 -8.03 0.19 20.11
CA VAL A 129 -8.92 -0.88 20.56
C VAL A 129 -8.30 -2.24 20.21
N GLU A 130 -8.32 -3.18 21.15
CA GLU A 130 -7.90 -4.55 20.90
C GLU A 130 -9.05 -5.51 21.15
N GLY A 131 -9.12 -6.56 20.34
CA GLY A 131 -10.16 -7.56 20.50
C GLY A 131 -10.16 -8.62 19.41
N THR A 132 -11.22 -9.43 19.43
CA THR A 132 -11.47 -10.49 18.45
C THR A 132 -12.84 -10.33 17.80
N ILE A 133 -12.90 -10.66 16.51
CA ILE A 133 -14.13 -10.75 15.73
C ILE A 133 -14.23 -12.18 15.22
N GLY A 134 -15.32 -12.88 15.55
CA GLY A 134 -15.48 -14.30 15.19
C GLY A 134 -14.43 -15.24 15.80
N GLY A 135 -13.86 -14.90 16.96
CA GLY A 135 -12.80 -15.68 17.61
C GLY A 135 -11.39 -15.46 17.05
N VAL A 136 -11.24 -14.65 16.00
CA VAL A 136 -9.94 -14.30 15.39
C VAL A 136 -9.52 -12.91 15.86
N ALA A 137 -8.22 -12.74 16.15
CA ALA A 137 -7.65 -11.44 16.49
C ALA A 137 -7.94 -10.41 15.40
N ALA A 138 -8.46 -9.26 15.79
CA ALA A 138 -8.82 -8.17 14.89
C ALA A 138 -7.79 -7.03 15.00
N THR A 139 -7.67 -6.23 13.94
CA THR A 139 -6.76 -5.10 13.88
C THR A 139 -7.45 -3.84 14.38
N GLY A 140 -6.90 -3.25 15.45
CA GLY A 140 -7.33 -1.96 15.98
C GLY A 140 -6.74 -0.79 15.20
N ASN A 141 -7.51 0.30 15.06
CA ASN A 141 -7.04 1.61 14.65
C ASN A 141 -7.94 2.66 15.29
N GLY A 142 -7.45 3.33 16.33
CA GLY A 142 -8.28 4.15 17.20
C GLY A 142 -9.42 3.33 17.80
N GLN A 143 -10.64 3.85 17.68
CA GLN A 143 -11.85 3.16 18.11
C GLN A 143 -12.34 2.09 17.12
N THR A 144 -11.69 1.96 15.97
CA THR A 144 -12.14 1.07 14.91
C THR A 144 -11.46 -0.28 15.02
N LEU A 145 -12.24 -1.35 15.15
CA LEU A 145 -11.78 -2.73 15.17
C LEU A 145 -12.15 -3.41 13.84
N SER A 146 -11.15 -3.78 13.05
CA SER A 146 -11.33 -4.40 11.73
C SER A 146 -10.99 -5.89 11.79
N ALA A 147 -11.85 -6.73 11.22
CA ALA A 147 -11.61 -8.18 11.19
C ALA A 147 -10.34 -8.51 10.39
N ALA A 148 -9.67 -9.60 10.77
CA ALA A 148 -8.49 -10.06 10.04
C ALA A 148 -8.83 -10.42 8.59
N ALA A 149 -7.96 -10.00 7.67
CA ALA A 149 -8.04 -10.37 6.26
C ALA A 149 -8.00 -11.90 6.10
N GLY A 150 -8.84 -12.45 5.24
CA GLY A 150 -8.99 -13.90 5.03
C GLY A 150 -9.79 -14.65 6.11
N SER A 151 -10.26 -13.98 7.17
CA SER A 151 -11.18 -14.59 8.14
C SER A 151 -12.62 -14.69 7.59
N ALA A 152 -13.48 -15.47 8.24
CA ALA A 152 -14.91 -15.50 7.90
C ALA A 152 -15.60 -14.13 8.06
N ALA A 153 -15.02 -13.28 8.91
CA ALA A 153 -15.46 -11.91 9.15
C ALA A 153 -14.74 -10.88 8.27
N ASP A 154 -13.94 -11.30 7.27
CA ASP A 154 -13.19 -10.38 6.42
C ASP A 154 -14.11 -9.37 5.72
N GLY A 155 -13.70 -8.11 5.79
CA GLY A 155 -14.46 -6.92 5.39
C GLY A 155 -15.34 -6.33 6.48
N ILE A 156 -15.47 -6.94 7.66
CA ILE A 156 -16.23 -6.38 8.79
C ILE A 156 -15.37 -5.39 9.56
N GLN A 157 -15.92 -4.20 9.80
CA GLN A 157 -15.34 -3.16 10.63
C GLN A 157 -16.37 -2.69 11.66
N LEU A 158 -15.93 -2.56 12.92
CA LEU A 158 -16.76 -2.15 14.05
C LEU A 158 -16.17 -0.90 14.69
N SER A 159 -17.01 0.08 15.00
CA SER A 159 -16.61 1.25 15.81
C SER A 159 -16.96 1.00 17.28
N ILE A 160 -15.94 1.02 18.14
CA ILE A 160 -16.03 0.75 19.58
C ILE A 160 -15.85 2.08 20.33
N THR A 161 -16.96 2.78 20.55
CA THR A 161 -16.97 4.15 21.11
C THR A 161 -16.97 4.22 22.64
N GLY A 162 -17.18 3.10 23.35
CA GLY A 162 -17.26 3.07 24.82
C GLY A 162 -17.71 1.73 25.36
N GLY A 163 -17.88 1.61 26.68
CA GLY A 163 -18.40 0.40 27.36
C GLY A 163 -17.33 -0.50 27.97
N LEU A 164 -17.77 -1.58 28.63
CA LEU A 164 -16.88 -2.53 29.32
C LEU A 164 -16.05 -3.37 28.34
N ILE A 165 -14.88 -3.80 28.80
CA ILE A 165 -14.12 -4.87 28.14
C ILE A 165 -14.86 -6.21 28.30
N GLY A 166 -14.59 -7.15 27.40
CA GLY A 166 -15.20 -8.47 27.38
C GLY A 166 -16.13 -8.69 26.18
N GLU A 167 -17.00 -9.69 26.31
CA GLU A 167 -17.86 -10.14 25.23
C GLU A 167 -19.00 -9.15 24.99
N ARG A 168 -19.13 -8.69 23.74
CA ARG A 168 -20.14 -7.71 23.31
C ARG A 168 -21.22 -8.34 22.42
N GLY A 169 -21.30 -9.67 22.40
CA GLY A 169 -22.28 -10.42 21.64
C GLY A 169 -21.87 -10.72 20.19
N THR A 170 -22.84 -11.20 19.42
CA THR A 170 -22.64 -11.77 18.08
C THR A 170 -23.18 -10.85 17.01
N VAL A 171 -22.37 -10.55 16.00
CA VAL A 171 -22.80 -9.87 14.78
C VAL A 171 -22.89 -10.92 13.69
N SER A 172 -24.10 -11.19 13.21
CA SER A 172 -24.35 -12.12 12.10
C SER A 172 -24.47 -11.34 10.81
N PHE A 173 -23.52 -11.52 9.91
CA PHE A 173 -23.55 -10.95 8.57
C PHE A 173 -23.61 -12.08 7.54
N SER A 174 -24.59 -12.03 6.64
CA SER A 174 -24.73 -13.00 5.55
C SER A 174 -24.40 -12.32 4.23
N LYS A 175 -23.36 -12.80 3.55
CA LYS A 175 -23.04 -12.36 2.18
C LYS A 175 -24.11 -12.95 1.25
N GLY A 176 -24.95 -12.10 0.66
CA GLY A 176 -26.03 -12.52 -0.24
C GLY A 176 -25.53 -13.21 -1.51
N PHE A 177 -26.42 -13.92 -2.21
CA PHE A 177 -26.11 -14.69 -3.43
C PHE A 177 -25.38 -13.88 -4.51
N ALA A 178 -25.69 -12.58 -4.63
CA ALA A 178 -25.02 -11.68 -5.57
C ALA A 178 -23.50 -11.57 -5.33
N PHE A 179 -23.05 -11.57 -4.05
CA PHE A 179 -21.62 -11.53 -3.73
C PHE A 179 -20.90 -12.81 -4.15
N ALA A 180 -21.54 -13.96 -3.96
CA ALA A 180 -21.01 -15.24 -4.42
C ALA A 180 -20.94 -15.31 -5.95
N LEU A 181 -21.95 -14.80 -6.65
CA LEU A 181 -21.97 -14.71 -8.10
C LEU A 181 -20.89 -13.77 -8.64
N THR A 182 -20.69 -12.61 -8.01
CA THR A 182 -19.61 -11.67 -8.39
C THR A 182 -18.23 -12.30 -8.17
N ASN A 183 -17.99 -12.96 -7.03
CA ASN A 183 -16.71 -13.63 -6.80
C ASN A 183 -16.44 -14.75 -7.80
N LEU A 184 -17.47 -15.53 -8.15
CA LEU A 184 -17.36 -16.55 -9.19
C LEU A 184 -17.02 -15.90 -10.53
N ALA A 185 -17.76 -14.87 -10.95
CA ALA A 185 -17.47 -14.14 -12.19
C ALA A 185 -16.04 -13.56 -12.21
N SER A 186 -15.57 -12.99 -11.10
CA SER A 186 -14.21 -12.49 -10.96
C SER A 186 -13.15 -13.60 -11.10
N SER A 187 -13.42 -14.82 -10.63
CA SER A 187 -12.50 -15.95 -10.82
C SER A 187 -12.37 -16.40 -12.29
N PHE A 188 -13.41 -16.15 -13.10
CA PHE A 188 -13.41 -16.45 -14.54
C PHE A 188 -12.84 -15.32 -15.41
N VAL A 189 -12.85 -14.06 -14.94
CA VAL A 189 -12.50 -12.88 -15.77
C VAL A 189 -11.28 -12.12 -15.25
N GLY A 190 -10.80 -12.42 -14.04
CA GLY A 190 -9.63 -11.76 -13.43
C GLY A 190 -8.30 -12.03 -14.15
N LYS A 191 -7.26 -11.30 -13.73
CA LYS A 191 -5.92 -11.35 -14.34
C LYS A 191 -5.30 -12.75 -14.40
N ASP A 192 -5.55 -13.58 -13.37
CA ASP A 192 -5.05 -14.97 -13.27
C ASP A 192 -6.16 -16.00 -13.55
N SER A 193 -7.16 -15.64 -14.35
CA SER A 193 -8.33 -16.48 -14.57
C SER A 193 -8.09 -17.67 -15.49
N LEU A 194 -9.02 -18.62 -15.45
CA LEU A 194 -9.07 -19.76 -16.37
C LEU A 194 -9.13 -19.33 -17.85
N LEU A 195 -9.79 -18.21 -18.15
CA LEU A 195 -9.87 -17.67 -19.52
C LEU A 195 -8.52 -17.14 -19.98
N THR A 196 -7.79 -16.42 -19.12
CA THR A 196 -6.42 -15.97 -19.41
C THR A 196 -5.52 -17.18 -19.67
N SER A 197 -5.57 -18.21 -18.82
CA SER A 197 -4.76 -19.43 -18.99
C SER A 197 -5.04 -20.14 -20.33
N LYS A 198 -6.30 -20.24 -20.76
CA LYS A 198 -6.65 -20.78 -22.07
C LYS A 198 -6.17 -19.90 -23.21
N THR A 199 -6.31 -18.58 -23.09
CA THR A 199 -5.86 -17.61 -24.10
C THR A 199 -4.34 -17.67 -24.28
N ASP A 200 -3.60 -17.75 -23.17
CA ASP A 200 -2.14 -17.91 -23.19
C ASP A 200 -1.73 -19.24 -23.80
N GLY A 201 -2.40 -20.35 -23.46
CA GLY A 201 -2.17 -21.65 -24.08
C GLY A 201 -2.45 -21.65 -25.59
N LEU A 202 -3.50 -20.96 -26.04
CA LEU A 202 -3.80 -20.76 -27.46
C LEU A 202 -2.73 -19.90 -28.15
N ASN A 203 -2.23 -18.84 -27.50
CA ASN A 203 -1.13 -18.03 -28.02
C ASN A 203 0.18 -18.81 -28.14
N VAL A 204 0.48 -19.69 -27.19
CA VAL A 204 1.64 -20.60 -27.26
C VAL A 204 1.47 -21.57 -28.44
N THR A 205 0.27 -22.14 -28.60
CA THR A 205 -0.03 -23.04 -29.72
C THR A 205 0.10 -22.31 -31.06
N LEU A 206 -0.44 -21.10 -31.16
CA LEU A 206 -0.33 -20.25 -32.35
C LEU A 206 1.13 -19.96 -32.70
N LYS A 207 1.96 -19.56 -31.72
CA LYS A 207 3.40 -19.34 -31.92
C LYS A 207 4.10 -20.61 -32.41
N SER A 208 3.78 -21.76 -31.81
CA SER A 208 4.35 -23.05 -32.23
C SER A 208 3.97 -23.41 -33.67
N VAL A 209 2.72 -23.15 -34.08
CA VAL A 209 2.26 -23.37 -35.46
C VAL A 209 2.99 -22.43 -36.42
N THR A 210 3.15 -21.15 -36.09
CA THR A 210 3.92 -20.20 -36.89
C THR A 210 5.37 -20.67 -37.06
N SER A 211 6.05 -21.05 -35.98
CA SER A 211 7.42 -21.58 -36.06
C SER A 211 7.51 -22.87 -36.88
N ALA A 212 6.49 -23.74 -36.84
CA ALA A 212 6.44 -24.93 -37.68
C ALA A 212 6.30 -24.58 -39.17
N ARG A 213 5.50 -23.55 -39.50
CA ARG A 213 5.35 -23.03 -40.86
C ARG A 213 6.68 -22.45 -41.37
N ASP A 214 7.36 -21.62 -40.58
CA ASP A 214 8.63 -20.99 -40.97
C ASP A 214 9.71 -22.06 -41.25
N ARG A 215 9.77 -23.11 -40.42
CA ARG A 215 10.69 -24.25 -40.63
C ARG A 215 10.35 -25.02 -41.91
N PHE A 216 9.06 -25.18 -42.21
CA PHE A 216 8.61 -25.87 -43.42
C PHE A 216 8.97 -25.05 -44.67
N GLU A 217 8.77 -23.74 -44.64
CA GLU A 217 9.14 -22.81 -45.73
C GLU A 217 10.65 -22.85 -46.00
N SER A 218 11.48 -22.72 -44.95
CA SER A 218 12.94 -22.83 -45.08
C SER A 218 13.39 -24.19 -45.65
N ARG A 219 12.69 -25.28 -45.30
CA ARG A 219 12.95 -26.60 -45.87
C ARG A 219 12.58 -26.67 -47.35
N LEU A 220 11.47 -26.06 -47.77
CA LEU A 220 11.08 -25.98 -49.18
C LEU A 220 12.12 -25.20 -50.00
N GLU A 221 12.60 -24.06 -49.51
CA GLU A 221 13.67 -23.30 -50.18
C GLU A 221 14.95 -24.12 -50.35
N THR A 222 15.32 -24.88 -49.32
CA THR A 222 16.51 -25.75 -49.37
C THR A 222 16.34 -26.87 -50.40
N ILE A 223 15.15 -27.47 -50.46
CA ILE A 223 14.82 -28.50 -51.45
C ILE A 223 14.84 -27.92 -52.87
N GLU A 224 14.27 -26.72 -53.07
CA GLU A 224 14.29 -26.04 -54.36
C GLU A 224 15.72 -25.76 -54.83
N LYS A 225 16.57 -25.18 -53.96
CA LYS A 225 17.99 -24.94 -54.26
C LYS A 225 18.72 -26.22 -54.67
N ARG A 226 18.45 -27.32 -53.94
CA ARG A 226 19.03 -28.63 -54.26
C ARG A 226 18.58 -29.14 -55.62
N TYR A 227 17.28 -29.08 -55.92
CA TYR A 227 16.76 -29.53 -57.22
C TYR A 227 17.27 -28.66 -58.37
N ARG A 228 17.38 -27.34 -58.20
CA ARG A 228 18.00 -26.45 -59.18
C ARG A 228 19.47 -26.84 -59.45
N ALA A 229 20.25 -27.08 -58.40
CA ALA A 229 21.65 -27.50 -58.55
C ALA A 229 21.78 -28.86 -59.25
N GLN A 230 20.93 -29.84 -58.90
CA GLN A 230 20.89 -31.14 -59.57
C GLN A 230 20.50 -31.01 -61.05
N PHE A 231 19.54 -30.14 -61.38
CA PHE A 231 19.13 -29.89 -62.76
C PHE A 231 20.25 -29.25 -63.58
N THR A 232 20.93 -28.23 -63.05
CA THR A 232 22.10 -27.62 -63.71
C THR A 232 23.26 -28.59 -63.90
N ALA A 233 23.52 -29.45 -62.91
CA ALA A 233 24.54 -30.49 -63.02
C ALA A 233 24.17 -31.52 -64.09
N LEU A 234 22.89 -31.91 -64.16
CA LEU A 234 22.38 -32.82 -65.19
C LEU A 234 22.48 -32.21 -66.59
N ASP A 235 22.16 -30.92 -66.76
CA ASP A 235 22.31 -30.20 -68.01
C ASP A 235 23.79 -30.12 -68.46
N THR A 236 24.69 -29.82 -67.51
CA THR A 236 26.14 -29.82 -67.77
C THR A 236 26.66 -31.20 -68.16
N ALA A 237 26.18 -32.25 -67.49
CA ALA A 237 26.53 -33.63 -67.81
C ALA A 237 26.04 -34.00 -69.22
N LEU A 238 24.81 -33.65 -69.59
CA LEU A 238 24.28 -33.87 -70.94
C LEU A 238 25.08 -33.12 -72.01
N MET A 239 25.44 -31.86 -71.77
CA MET A 239 26.31 -31.09 -72.67
C MET A 239 27.70 -31.75 -72.83
N SER A 240 28.28 -32.24 -71.74
CA SER A 240 29.57 -32.94 -71.77
C SER A 240 29.50 -34.26 -72.54
N MET A 241 28.41 -35.01 -72.38
CA MET A 241 28.16 -36.24 -73.14
C MET A 241 27.96 -35.94 -74.63
N GLN A 242 27.24 -34.87 -74.98
CA GLN A 242 27.09 -34.44 -76.37
C GLN A 242 28.44 -34.02 -76.99
N SER A 243 29.25 -33.27 -76.25
CA SER A 243 30.60 -32.88 -76.70
C SER A 243 31.51 -34.09 -76.89
N THR A 244 31.45 -35.06 -75.97
CA THR A 244 32.19 -36.32 -76.07
C THR A 244 31.72 -37.16 -77.25
N SER A 245 30.41 -37.26 -77.47
CA SER A 245 29.83 -37.92 -78.64
C SER A 245 30.31 -37.28 -79.95
N ASN A 246 30.35 -35.95 -80.02
CA ASN A 246 30.84 -35.22 -81.19
C ASN A 246 32.35 -35.44 -81.40
N TYR A 247 33.15 -35.45 -80.34
CA TYR A 247 34.59 -35.73 -80.41
C TYR A 247 34.87 -37.17 -80.87
N LEU A 248 34.15 -38.16 -80.34
CA LEU A 248 34.25 -39.56 -80.77
C LEU A 248 33.85 -39.72 -82.24
N ALA A 249 32.81 -39.03 -82.69
CA ALA A 249 32.43 -39.02 -84.11
C ALA A 249 33.53 -38.41 -85.00
N GLN A 250 34.19 -37.33 -84.56
CA GLN A 250 35.31 -36.71 -85.28
C GLN A 250 36.56 -37.62 -85.31
N GLN A 251 36.91 -38.24 -84.19
CA GLN A 251 38.02 -39.20 -84.11
C GLN A 251 37.76 -40.41 -85.02
N LEU A 252 36.53 -40.94 -85.03
CA LEU A 252 36.15 -42.04 -85.91
C LEU A 252 36.21 -41.63 -87.39
N ALA A 253 35.76 -40.43 -87.74
CA ALA A 253 35.86 -39.89 -89.09
C ALA A 253 37.32 -39.69 -89.53
N ALA A 254 38.18 -39.16 -88.66
CA ALA A 254 39.61 -39.00 -88.90
C ALA A 254 40.33 -40.35 -89.06
N LEU A 255 39.95 -41.36 -88.28
CA LEU A 255 40.44 -42.74 -88.45
C LEU A 255 40.00 -43.32 -89.80
N SER A 256 38.78 -43.01 -90.27
CA SER A 256 38.30 -43.44 -91.59
C SER A 256 38.98 -42.71 -92.76
N ALA A 257 39.38 -41.44 -92.56
CA ALA A 257 40.04 -40.62 -93.57
C ALA A 257 41.54 -40.90 -93.71
N ASN A 258 42.21 -41.37 -92.64
CA ASN A 258 43.61 -41.81 -92.66
C ASN A 258 43.79 -43.30 -93.01
N ALA A 259 42.70 -44.05 -93.14
CA ALA A 259 42.70 -45.47 -93.51
C ALA A 259 42.38 -45.73 -95.00
N GLY A 260 42.45 -44.68 -95.84
CA GLY A 260 42.42 -44.77 -97.31
C GLY A 260 43.71 -44.22 -97.90
#